data_AF-A0A329WK97-F1
#
_entry.id   AF-A0A329WK97-F1
#
_cell.length_a   1.000
_cell.length_b   1.000
_cell.length_c   1.000
_cell.angle_alpha   90.00
_cell.angle_beta   90.00
_cell.angle_gamma   90.00
#
_symmetry.space_group_name_H-M   'P 1'
#
loop_
_entity.id
_entity.type
_entity.pdbx_description
1 polymer ?
#
loop_
_entity_poly.entity_id
_entity_poly.type
_entity_poly.pdbx_seq_one_letter_code
_entity_poly.pdbx_strand_id
1 'polypeptide(L)' 'MSKCTDLLPKGHSYTISVVGKSDKKTANVDGKFKGRFDVSDETKKPLDKKRSEEVKPFIQCVKDTVL' A
#
# COMPACT_ATOMS: atom_id res chain seq x y z
N MET A 1 16.98 -5.00 -3.81
CA MET A 1 15.52 -5.15 -3.66
C MET A 1 14.89 -3.98 -4.37
N SER A 2 14.07 -4.22 -5.41
CA SER A 2 13.26 -3.16 -6.01
C SER A 2 12.35 -2.58 -4.93
N LYS A 3 12.22 -1.26 -4.86
CA LYS A 3 11.34 -0.61 -3.90
C LYS A 3 9.91 -0.80 -4.39
N CYS A 4 8.94 -0.99 -3.50
CA CYS A 4 7.54 -1.09 -3.94
C CYS A 4 7.12 0.11 -4.78
N THR A 5 7.66 1.30 -4.50
CA THR A 5 7.45 2.53 -5.29
C THR A 5 7.81 2.41 -6.76
N ASP A 6 8.72 1.53 -7.14
CA ASP A 6 9.11 1.31 -8.55
C ASP A 6 8.00 0.59 -9.34
N LEU A 7 7.02 -0.01 -8.65
CA LEU A 7 5.85 -0.66 -9.24
C LEU A 7 4.71 0.33 -9.51
N LEU A 8 4.83 1.60 -9.10
CA LEU A 8 3.86 2.63 -9.44
C LEU A 8 4.07 3.12 -10.88
N PRO A 9 2.99 3.22 -11.67
CA PRO A 9 3.05 3.81 -13.00
C PRO A 9 3.58 5.25 -12.96
N LYS A 10 4.48 5.58 -13.90
CA LYS A 10 5.02 6.94 -14.04
C LYS A 10 3.97 7.89 -14.61
N GLY A 11 4.13 9.19 -14.34
CA GLY A 11 3.27 10.24 -14.90
C GLY A 11 1.98 10.50 -14.11
N HIS A 12 1.88 9.96 -12.89
CA HIS A 12 0.72 10.10 -12.02
C HIS A 12 1.14 10.46 -10.60
N SER A 13 0.31 11.26 -9.94
CA SER A 13 0.41 11.54 -8.50
C SER A 13 -0.52 10.60 -7.74
N TYR A 14 -0.01 10.00 -6.66
CA TYR A 14 -0.73 9.04 -5.83
C TYR A 14 -0.75 9.51 -4.38
N THR A 15 -1.91 9.39 -3.74
CA THR A 15 -2.05 9.49 -2.29
C THR A 15 -2.09 8.09 -1.70
N ILE A 16 -1.15 7.79 -0.80
CA ILE A 16 -1.02 6.47 -0.18
C ILE A 16 -1.33 6.59 1.31
N SER A 17 -2.29 5.80 1.79
CA SER A 17 -2.68 5.76 3.20
C SER A 17 -2.45 4.37 3.78
N VAL A 18 -1.54 4.27 4.75
CA VAL A 18 -1.27 3.05 5.52
C VAL A 18 -1.72 3.28 6.96
N VAL A 19 -2.73 2.54 7.41
CA VAL A 19 -3.18 2.57 8.81
C VAL A 19 -2.92 1.21 9.42
N GLY A 20 -1.78 1.08 10.11
CA GLY A 20 -1.37 -0.12 10.80
C GLY A 20 -1.64 -0.05 12.31
N LYS A 21 -2.07 -1.16 12.91
CA LYS A 21 -2.11 -1.38 14.35
C LYS A 21 -1.07 -2.44 14.71
N SER A 22 -0.25 -2.12 15.70
CA SER A 22 0.63 -3.09 16.35
C SER A 22 0.12 -3.32 17.76
N ASP A 23 -0.29 -4.55 18.05
CA ASP A 23 -0.48 -4.97 19.43
C ASP A 23 0.87 -5.43 19.97
N LYS A 24 1.47 -4.63 20.86
CA LYS A 24 2.74 -4.96 21.53
C LYS A 24 2.54 -5.77 22.81
N LYS A 25 1.30 -6.15 23.13
CA LYS A 25 0.96 -7.00 24.28
C LYS A 25 1.21 -8.47 23.98
N THR A 26 1.11 -8.84 22.71
CA THR A 26 1.51 -10.15 22.18
C THR A 26 2.74 -9.99 21.30
N ALA A 27 3.69 -10.93 21.37
CA ALA A 27 4.83 -10.94 20.46
C ALA A 27 4.31 -11.23 19.06
N ASN A 28 4.14 -10.20 18.23
CA ASN A 28 3.69 -10.36 16.86
C ASN A 28 4.81 -11.01 16.05
N VAL A 29 4.66 -12.33 15.83
CA VAL A 29 5.73 -13.23 15.35
C VAL A 29 6.23 -12.86 13.94
N ASP A 30 5.37 -12.22 13.14
CA ASP A 30 5.67 -11.80 11.77
C ASP A 30 6.26 -10.37 11.66
N GLY A 31 6.22 -9.57 12.73
CA GLY A 31 6.70 -8.18 12.70
C GLY A 31 5.90 -7.20 11.82
N LYS A 32 4.80 -7.64 11.17
CA LYS A 32 3.96 -6.83 10.28
C LYS A 32 2.79 -6.17 11.02
N PHE A 33 2.32 -5.02 10.53
CA PHE A 33 1.18 -4.31 11.13
C PHE A 33 -0.16 -4.87 10.65
N LYS A 34 -1.14 -5.07 11.53
CA LYS A 34 -2.51 -5.38 11.08
C LYS A 34 -3.25 -4.11 10.74
N GLY A 35 -3.77 -3.96 9.52
CA GLY A 35 -4.27 -2.65 9.12
C GLY A 35 -4.99 -2.56 7.78
N ARG A 36 -5.29 -1.32 7.41
CA ARG A 36 -5.85 -0.95 6.11
C ARG A 36 -4.78 -0.26 5.26
N PHE A 37 -4.84 -0.54 3.96
CA PHE A 37 -4.02 0.10 2.95
C PHE A 37 -4.90 0.57 1.82
N ASP A 38 -4.83 1.87 1.53
CA ASP A 38 -5.61 2.52 0.49
C ASP A 38 -4.69 3.36 -0.40
N VAL A 39 -5.01 3.34 -1.70
CA VAL A 39 -4.33 4.13 -2.74
C VAL A 39 -5.38 4.92 -3.50
N SER A 40 -5.14 6.22 -3.61
CA SER A 40 -6.02 7.18 -4.27
C SER A 40 -5.20 8.09 -5.19
N ASP A 41 -5.85 8.87 -6.04
CA ASP A 41 -5.17 9.92 -6.81
C ASP A 41 -4.83 11.14 -5.93
N GLU A 42 -4.28 12.18 -6.54
CA GLU A 42 -3.92 13.44 -5.88
C GLU A 42 -5.11 14.16 -5.22
N THR A 43 -6.33 13.95 -5.71
CA THR A 43 -7.57 14.51 -5.15
C THR A 43 -8.23 13.62 -4.11
N LYS A 44 -7.56 12.53 -3.69
CA LYS A 44 -8.06 11.51 -2.75
C LYS A 44 -9.30 10.76 -3.25
N LYS A 45 -9.55 10.74 -4.56
CA LYS A 45 -10.63 9.94 -5.13
C LYS A 45 -10.15 8.51 -5.40
N PRO A 46 -11.08 7.55 -5.53
CA PRO A 46 -10.74 6.21 -5.96
C PRO A 46 -10.04 6.24 -7.31
N LEU A 47 -9.03 5.41 -7.49
CA LEU A 47 -8.40 5.24 -8.78
C LEU A 47 -9.41 4.68 -9.79
N ASP A 48 -9.37 5.18 -11.03
CA ASP A 48 -10.12 4.57 -12.13
C ASP A 48 -9.78 3.09 -12.28
N LYS A 49 -10.70 2.31 -12.87
CA LYS A 49 -10.57 0.85 -12.99
C LYS A 49 -9.23 0.42 -13.61
N LYS A 50 -8.76 1.14 -14.64
CA LYS A 50 -7.48 0.86 -15.30
C LYS A 50 -6.29 1.06 -14.36
N ARG A 51 -6.22 2.22 -13.69
CA ARG A 51 -5.16 2.53 -12.73
C ARG A 51 -5.19 1.60 -11.52
N SER A 52 -6.37 1.25 -11.05
CA SER A 52 -6.56 0.28 -9.96
C SER A 52 -5.95 -1.08 -10.28
N GLU A 53 -6.04 -1.54 -11.53
CA GLU A 53 -5.40 -2.79 -11.98
C GLU A 53 -3.88 -2.63 -12.05
N GLU A 54 -3.39 -1.49 -12.58
CA GLU A 54 -1.96 -1.22 -12.73
C GLU A 54 -1.22 -1.10 -11.39
N VAL A 55 -1.88 -0.60 -10.33
CA VAL A 55 -1.27 -0.48 -9.00
C VAL A 55 -1.41 -1.73 -8.13
N LYS A 56 -2.09 -2.80 -8.58
CA LYS A 56 -2.16 -4.08 -7.87
C LYS A 56 -0.79 -4.62 -7.41
N PRO A 57 0.24 -4.69 -8.27
CA PRO A 57 1.56 -5.17 -7.85
C PRO A 57 2.17 -4.29 -6.75
N PHE A 58 1.97 -2.97 -6.81
CA PHE A 58 2.37 -2.05 -5.74
C PHE A 58 1.64 -2.37 -4.42
N ILE A 59 0.31 -2.52 -4.46
CA ILE A 59 -0.51 -2.86 -3.29
C ILE A 59 -0.05 -4.15 -2.64
N GLN A 60 0.22 -5.18 -3.44
CA GLN A 60 0.68 -6.46 -2.93
C GLN A 60 2.06 -6.33 -2.28
N CYS A 61 3.00 -5.64 -2.92
CA CYS A 61 4.34 -5.41 -2.37
C CYS A 61 4.30 -4.70 -1.01
N VAL A 62 3.46 -3.66 -0.86
CA VAL A 62 3.33 -2.94 0.41
C VAL A 62 2.71 -3.82 1.48
N LYS A 63 1.70 -4.62 1.14
CA LYS A 63 1.12 -5.59 2.08
C LYS A 63 2.19 -6.58 2.54
N ASP A 64 2.85 -7.28 1.62
CA ASP A 64 3.87 -8.26 1.99
C ASP A 64 5.03 -7.69 2.84
N THR A 65 5.36 -6.42 2.66
CA THR A 65 6.48 -5.77 3.37
C THR A 65 6.06 -5.14 4.70
N VAL A 66 4.84 -4.61 4.80
CA VAL A 66 4.40 -3.75 5.91
C VAL A 66 3.23 -4.33 6.70
N LEU A 67 2.31 -5.07 6.06
CA LEU A 67 1.02 -5.49 6.62
C LEU A 67 0.81 -7.02 6.73
#